data_AF-E6UD12-F1
#
_entry.id   AF-E6UD12-F1
#
_cell.length_a   1.000
_cell.length_b   1.000
_cell.length_c   1.000
_cell.angle_alpha   90.00
_cell.angle_beta   90.00
_cell.angle_gamma   90.00
#
_symmetry.space_group_name_H-M   'P 1'
#
loop_
_entity.id
_entity.type
_entity.pdbx_description
1 polymer ?
#
loop_
_entity_poly.entity_id
_entity_poly.type
_entity_poly.pdbx_seq_one_letter_code
_entity_poly.pdbx_strand_id
1 'polypeptide(L)'
;MSENTELKNYSNDQLYDIIERTEDHVKMGEAFKELIKRSSDDELVEIIDDMVYIDEVPYALNELMKRSSSKAFDTGMDILINDKGDHFLQACVWNTCYDFDDNKTVTLMNQRKTTMEYSLIETILLSMYNYQTNSFPTAFQKLIVDSYNNMPEEKKAEFSDMFDDFSKKYQL
;
A
#
# COMPACT_ATOMS: atom_id res chain seq x y z
N MET A 1 -14.22 -3.21 31.54
CA MET A 1 -14.35 -1.83 31.03
C MET A 1 -13.12 -1.59 30.17
N SER A 2 -13.33 -1.27 28.89
CA SER A 2 -12.34 -1.39 27.81
C SER A 2 -11.21 -0.36 27.91
N GLU A 3 -9.96 -0.83 27.85
CA GLU A 3 -8.73 -0.02 27.72
C GLU A 3 -8.81 1.01 26.59
N ASN A 4 -9.58 0.69 25.54
CA ASN A 4 -9.84 1.56 24.39
C ASN A 4 -10.53 2.91 24.75
N THR A 5 -11.11 3.05 25.94
CA THR A 5 -11.72 4.31 26.41
C THR A 5 -10.67 5.28 26.99
N GLU A 6 -9.52 4.78 27.44
CA GLU A 6 -8.51 5.59 28.11
C GLU A 6 -7.67 6.38 27.11
N LEU A 7 -7.20 5.75 26.02
CA LEU A 7 -6.35 6.40 25.00
C LEU A 7 -7.06 7.57 24.28
N LYS A 8 -8.39 7.54 24.22
CA LYS A 8 -9.21 8.62 23.68
C LYS A 8 -9.02 9.96 24.42
N ASN A 9 -8.60 9.90 25.68
CA ASN A 9 -8.41 11.07 26.52
C ASN A 9 -6.94 11.56 26.59
N TYR A 10 -6.01 10.84 25.95
CA TYR A 10 -4.58 11.17 25.99
C TYR A 10 -4.28 12.33 25.03
N SER A 11 -3.34 13.21 25.36
CA SER A 11 -2.81 14.19 24.40
C SER A 11 -1.96 13.49 23.31
N ASN A 12 -1.67 14.18 22.21
CA ASN A 12 -0.76 13.63 21.19
C ASN A 12 0.61 13.29 21.77
N ASP A 13 1.18 14.16 22.62
CA ASP A 13 2.46 13.88 23.32
C ASP A 13 2.40 12.59 24.14
N GLN A 14 1.29 12.34 24.84
CA GLN A 14 1.10 11.11 25.61
C GLN A 14 0.95 9.88 24.71
N LEU A 15 0.34 10.03 23.52
CA LEU A 15 0.26 8.95 22.53
C LEU A 15 1.64 8.65 21.95
N TYR A 16 2.44 9.67 21.59
CA TYR A 16 3.83 9.50 21.15
C TYR A 16 4.68 8.81 22.21
N ASP A 17 4.57 9.24 23.48
CA ASP A 17 5.27 8.61 24.60
C ASP A 17 4.91 7.12 24.75
N ILE A 18 3.67 6.72 24.48
CA ILE A 18 3.29 5.29 24.43
C ILE A 18 3.95 4.61 23.24
N ILE A 19 3.81 5.18 22.04
CA ILE A 19 4.30 4.61 20.79
C ILE A 19 5.81 4.35 20.86
N GLU A 20 6.57 5.25 21.48
CA GLU A 20 8.03 5.12 21.58
C GLU A 20 8.52 4.19 22.69
N ARG A 21 7.75 4.02 23.78
CA ARG A 21 8.25 3.38 25.01
C ARG A 21 7.60 2.05 25.36
N THR A 22 6.48 1.71 24.73
CA THR A 22 5.79 0.46 25.05
C THR A 22 6.35 -0.70 24.24
N GLU A 23 6.55 -1.85 24.87
CA GLU A 23 6.84 -3.13 24.18
C GLU A 23 5.55 -3.88 23.81
N ASP A 24 4.40 -3.38 24.27
CA ASP A 24 3.09 -3.95 23.93
C ASP A 24 2.66 -3.44 22.54
N HIS A 25 2.90 -4.25 21.52
CA HIS A 25 2.55 -3.95 20.13
C HIS A 25 1.04 -3.70 19.93
N VAL A 26 0.17 -4.29 20.74
CA VAL A 26 -1.28 -4.03 20.65
C VAL A 26 -1.56 -2.63 21.13
N LYS A 27 -1.02 -2.25 22.29
CA LYS A 27 -1.18 -0.91 22.85
C LYS A 27 -0.53 0.17 21.99
N MET A 28 0.62 -0.13 21.39
CA MET A 28 1.31 0.72 20.43
C MET A 28 0.41 1.01 19.22
N GLY A 29 -0.14 -0.04 18.59
CA GLY A 29 -1.03 0.10 17.43
C GLY A 29 -2.35 0.82 17.78
N GLU A 30 -2.91 0.60 18.97
CA GLU A 30 -4.08 1.37 19.43
C GLU A 30 -3.76 2.86 19.62
N ALA A 31 -2.61 3.19 20.20
CA ALA A 31 -2.16 4.58 20.36
C ALA A 31 -1.92 5.24 18.99
N PHE A 32 -1.32 4.51 18.04
CA PHE A 32 -1.09 5.00 16.68
C PHE A 32 -2.40 5.28 15.93
N LYS A 33 -3.40 4.39 16.06
CA LYS A 33 -4.73 4.60 15.48
C LYS A 33 -5.42 5.84 16.05
N GLU A 34 -5.29 6.08 17.34
CA GLU A 34 -5.83 7.29 17.97
C GLU A 34 -5.09 8.55 17.55
N LEU A 35 -3.77 8.48 17.35
CA LEU A 35 -2.97 9.58 16.81
C LEU A 35 -3.40 9.94 15.39
N ILE A 36 -3.44 8.96 14.48
CA ILE A 36 -3.87 9.13 13.08
C ILE A 36 -5.25 9.77 12.97
N LYS A 37 -6.19 9.38 13.84
CA LYS A 37 -7.54 9.97 13.82
C LYS A 37 -7.53 11.47 14.11
N ARG A 38 -6.53 11.99 14.82
CA ARG A 38 -6.45 13.38 15.28
C ARG A 38 -5.48 14.21 14.46
N SER A 39 -4.51 13.57 13.81
CA SER A 39 -3.60 14.21 12.88
C SER A 39 -4.36 14.93 11.77
N SER A 40 -3.87 16.11 11.42
CA SER A 40 -4.24 16.85 10.23
C SER A 40 -3.81 16.09 8.96
N ASP A 41 -4.36 16.48 7.81
CA ASP A 41 -3.99 15.85 6.54
C ASP A 41 -2.50 16.06 6.19
N ASP A 42 -1.86 17.11 6.68
CA ASP A 42 -0.41 17.35 6.49
C ASP A 42 0.42 16.41 7.38
N GLU A 43 0.08 16.30 8.66
CA GLU A 43 0.73 15.36 9.58
C GLU A 43 0.54 13.90 9.14
N LEU A 44 -0.61 13.55 8.56
CA LEU A 44 -0.83 12.22 7.99
C LEU A 44 0.10 11.95 6.80
N VAL A 45 0.34 12.95 5.94
CA VAL A 45 1.29 12.79 4.83
C VAL A 45 2.71 12.63 5.35
N GLU A 46 3.11 13.41 6.35
CA GLU A 46 4.42 13.27 7.00
C GLU A 46 4.60 11.85 7.58
N ILE A 47 3.60 11.31 8.28
CA ILE A 47 3.62 9.94 8.81
C ILE A 47 3.81 8.91 7.69
N ILE A 48 3.13 9.10 6.55
CA ILE A 48 3.20 8.19 5.40
C ILE A 48 4.56 8.27 4.71
N ASP A 49 5.08 9.49 4.50
CA ASP A 49 6.34 9.73 3.79
C ASP A 49 7.57 9.32 4.61
N ASP A 50 7.56 9.56 5.92
CA ASP A 50 8.68 9.24 6.79
C ASP A 50 8.79 7.74 7.10
N MET A 51 7.69 6.99 6.91
CA MET A 51 7.64 5.52 7.11
C MET A 51 8.15 5.03 8.48
N VAL A 52 8.11 5.89 9.51
CA VAL A 52 8.67 5.59 10.84
C VAL A 52 8.05 4.32 11.45
N TYR A 53 6.78 4.06 11.14
CA TYR A 53 6.03 2.86 11.53
C TYR A 53 5.36 2.24 10.30
N ILE A 54 6.14 1.50 9.53
CA ILE A 54 5.75 0.98 8.21
C ILE A 54 4.41 0.20 8.22
N ASP A 55 4.16 -0.58 9.28
CA ASP A 55 2.94 -1.38 9.45
C ASP A 55 1.66 -0.53 9.60
N GLU A 56 1.82 0.72 10.02
CA GLU A 56 0.71 1.64 10.27
C GLU A 56 0.47 2.60 9.10
N VAL A 57 1.40 2.68 8.14
CA VAL A 57 1.26 3.51 6.92
C VAL A 57 -0.03 3.18 6.16
N PRO A 58 -0.46 1.91 5.98
CA PRO A 58 -1.74 1.61 5.34
C PRO A 58 -2.95 2.19 6.10
N TYR A 59 -2.88 2.27 7.43
CA TYR A 59 -3.95 2.86 8.22
C TYR A 59 -3.98 4.38 8.07
N ALA A 60 -2.81 5.04 8.07
CA ALA A 60 -2.69 6.47 7.82
C ALA A 60 -3.20 6.84 6.42
N LEU A 61 -2.78 6.09 5.40
CA LEU A 61 -3.22 6.29 4.02
C LEU A 61 -4.73 6.12 3.87
N ASN A 62 -5.31 5.07 4.47
CA ASN A 62 -6.75 4.85 4.44
C ASN A 62 -7.52 5.94 5.18
N GLU A 63 -7.00 6.47 6.28
CA GLU A 63 -7.64 7.57 6.98
C GLU A 63 -7.56 8.87 6.16
N LEU A 64 -6.41 9.16 5.53
CA LEU A 64 -6.26 10.27 4.61
C LEU A 64 -7.19 10.11 3.40
N MET A 65 -7.36 8.89 2.89
CA MET A 65 -8.25 8.60 1.75
C MET A 65 -9.70 8.98 2.05
N LYS A 66 -10.16 8.81 3.29
CA LYS A 66 -11.51 9.21 3.71
C LYS A 66 -11.71 10.72 3.78
N ARG A 67 -10.63 11.48 4.02
CA ARG A 67 -10.67 12.93 4.29
C ARG A 67 -10.32 13.76 3.06
N SER A 68 -9.26 13.36 2.39
CA SER A 68 -8.66 14.03 1.23
C SER A 68 -8.14 12.99 0.26
N SER A 69 -9.08 12.36 -0.46
CA SER A 69 -8.80 11.25 -1.36
C SER A 69 -7.79 11.56 -2.46
N SER A 70 -7.82 12.78 -3.03
CA SER A 70 -6.80 13.20 -4.01
C SER A 70 -5.40 13.27 -3.43
N LYS A 71 -5.26 13.67 -2.16
CA LYS A 71 -3.96 13.75 -1.49
C LYS A 71 -3.45 12.35 -1.15
N ALA A 72 -4.32 11.49 -0.60
CA ALA A 72 -4.01 10.09 -0.32
C ALA A 72 -3.61 9.35 -1.60
N PHE A 73 -4.51 9.36 -2.58
CA PHE A 73 -4.23 9.60 -4.00
C PHE A 73 -2.76 9.57 -4.44
N ASP A 74 -2.27 10.79 -4.56
CA ASP A 74 -0.95 11.15 -5.05
C ASP A 74 0.16 10.62 -4.12
N THR A 75 -0.07 10.60 -2.80
CA THR A 75 0.89 10.05 -1.81
C THR A 75 1.09 8.55 -1.98
N GLY A 76 0.01 7.78 -2.11
CA GLY A 76 0.08 6.34 -2.36
C GLY A 76 0.70 6.01 -3.71
N MET A 77 0.37 6.78 -4.75
CA MET A 77 1.03 6.60 -6.04
C MET A 77 2.53 6.90 -5.99
N ASP A 78 2.96 7.89 -5.21
CA ASP A 78 4.38 8.18 -5.01
C ASP A 78 5.13 6.99 -4.40
N ILE A 79 4.54 6.31 -3.40
CA ILE A 79 5.09 5.07 -2.82
C ILE A 79 5.29 4.00 -3.90
N LEU A 80 4.27 3.77 -4.72
CA LEU A 80 4.31 2.74 -5.77
C LEU A 80 5.27 3.10 -6.91
N ILE A 81 5.34 4.36 -7.32
CA ILE A 81 6.17 4.78 -8.46
C ILE A 81 7.66 4.79 -8.07
N ASN A 82 7.95 5.22 -6.84
CA ASN A 82 9.31 5.43 -6.35
C ASN A 82 9.83 4.27 -5.48
N ASP A 83 9.12 3.15 -5.43
CA ASP A 83 9.56 1.92 -4.74
C ASP A 83 9.87 2.15 -3.26
N LYS A 84 8.99 2.90 -2.59
CA LYS A 84 9.15 3.19 -1.17
C LYS A 84 8.52 2.09 -0.32
N GLY A 85 9.16 1.79 0.80
CA GLY A 85 8.70 0.76 1.73
C GLY A 85 8.86 -0.67 1.20
N ASP A 86 8.41 -1.64 1.98
CA ASP A 86 8.51 -3.04 1.61
C ASP A 86 7.39 -3.49 0.66
N HIS A 87 7.52 -4.71 0.18
CA HIS A 87 6.59 -5.29 -0.79
C HIS A 87 5.18 -5.53 -0.23
N PHE A 88 5.03 -5.71 1.08
CA PHE A 88 3.71 -5.84 1.72
C PHE A 88 3.01 -4.49 1.79
N LEU A 89 3.71 -3.44 2.21
CA LEU A 89 3.20 -2.07 2.20
C LEU A 89 2.78 -1.68 0.78
N GLN A 90 3.65 -1.87 -0.21
CA GLN A 90 3.33 -1.53 -1.60
C GLN A 90 2.09 -2.30 -2.11
N ALA A 91 1.90 -3.57 -1.73
CA ALA A 91 0.68 -4.32 -2.03
C ALA A 91 -0.58 -3.70 -1.39
N CYS A 92 -0.51 -3.28 -0.13
CA CYS A 92 -1.61 -2.57 0.53
C CYS A 92 -1.93 -1.24 -0.17
N VAL A 93 -0.91 -0.46 -0.51
CA VAL A 93 -1.06 0.83 -1.20
C VAL A 93 -1.67 0.64 -2.59
N TRP A 94 -1.25 -0.38 -3.32
CA TRP A 94 -1.87 -0.75 -4.60
C TRP A 94 -3.37 -0.95 -4.44
N ASN A 95 -3.81 -1.77 -3.48
CA ASN A 95 -5.25 -2.01 -3.27
C ASN A 95 -6.00 -0.70 -2.97
N THR A 96 -5.47 0.13 -2.07
CA THR A 96 -6.10 1.42 -1.73
C THR A 96 -6.20 2.35 -2.94
N CYS A 97 -5.14 2.49 -3.74
CA CYS A 97 -5.15 3.35 -4.93
C CYS A 97 -6.03 2.78 -6.04
N TYR A 98 -5.94 1.47 -6.29
CA TYR A 98 -6.69 0.78 -7.33
C TYR A 98 -8.20 0.79 -7.05
N ASP A 99 -8.60 0.58 -5.80
CA ASP A 99 -10.02 0.67 -5.38
C ASP A 99 -10.58 2.09 -5.54
N PHE A 100 -9.73 3.11 -5.40
CA PHE A 100 -10.12 4.50 -5.58
C PHE A 100 -10.25 4.89 -7.07
N ASP A 101 -9.24 4.58 -7.88
CA ASP A 101 -9.22 4.86 -9.33
C ASP A 101 -8.29 3.88 -10.05
N ASP A 102 -8.86 2.78 -10.54
CA ASP A 102 -8.16 1.70 -11.22
C ASP A 102 -7.43 2.18 -12.47
N ASN A 103 -8.11 2.94 -13.33
CA ASN A 103 -7.59 3.42 -14.60
C ASN A 103 -6.41 4.38 -14.39
N LYS A 104 -6.53 5.32 -13.44
CA LYS A 104 -5.46 6.27 -13.14
C LYS A 104 -4.29 5.57 -12.46
N THR A 105 -4.54 4.64 -11.53
CA THR A 105 -3.49 3.84 -10.88
C THR A 105 -2.65 3.11 -11.93
N VAL A 106 -3.32 2.34 -12.79
CA VAL A 106 -2.68 1.57 -13.86
C VAL A 106 -1.91 2.46 -14.84
N THR A 107 -2.46 3.62 -15.18
CA THR A 107 -1.81 4.58 -16.09
C THR A 107 -0.53 5.15 -15.47
N LEU A 108 -0.57 5.53 -14.19
CA LEU A 108 0.55 6.14 -13.50
C LEU A 108 1.69 5.16 -13.22
N MET A 109 1.41 3.85 -13.08
CA MET A 109 2.45 2.84 -12.93
C MET A 109 3.44 2.76 -14.10
N ASN A 110 3.10 3.35 -15.26
CA ASN A 110 4.04 3.51 -16.37
C ASN A 110 5.26 4.40 -16.01
N GLN A 111 5.16 5.16 -14.94
CA GLN A 111 6.24 6.00 -14.42
C GLN A 111 7.26 5.21 -13.60
N ARG A 112 6.86 4.09 -12.97
CA ARG A 112 7.77 3.23 -12.19
C ARG A 112 8.92 2.72 -13.08
N LYS A 113 10.13 2.68 -12.52
CA LYS A 113 11.36 2.25 -13.22
C LYS A 113 12.06 1.05 -12.60
N THR A 114 11.70 0.66 -11.38
CA THR A 114 12.26 -0.50 -10.69
C THR A 114 11.32 -1.69 -10.77
N THR A 115 11.88 -2.90 -10.72
CA THR A 115 11.10 -4.14 -10.63
C THR A 115 10.28 -4.16 -9.35
N MET A 116 9.21 -4.94 -9.36
CA MET A 116 8.30 -5.11 -8.23
C MET A 116 8.56 -6.47 -7.57
N GLU A 117 8.49 -6.47 -6.25
CA GLU A 117 8.59 -7.68 -5.45
C GLU A 117 7.29 -8.48 -5.46
N TYR A 118 7.37 -9.73 -5.00
CA TYR A 118 6.33 -10.74 -5.20
C TYR A 118 4.95 -10.36 -4.67
N SER A 119 4.82 -9.78 -3.47
CA SER A 119 3.50 -9.41 -2.92
C SER A 119 2.78 -8.34 -3.75
N LEU A 120 3.52 -7.37 -4.30
CA LEU A 120 2.93 -6.34 -5.15
C LEU A 120 2.45 -6.95 -6.48
N ILE A 121 3.27 -7.80 -7.11
CA ILE A 121 2.88 -8.48 -8.35
C ILE A 121 1.68 -9.40 -8.14
N GLU A 122 1.70 -10.21 -7.09
CA GLU A 122 0.57 -11.08 -6.74
C GLU A 122 -0.72 -10.25 -6.65
N THR A 123 -0.67 -9.12 -5.95
CA THR A 123 -1.82 -8.23 -5.79
C THR A 123 -2.27 -7.63 -7.13
N ILE A 124 -1.35 -7.17 -7.98
CA ILE A 124 -1.67 -6.65 -9.32
C ILE A 124 -2.35 -7.72 -10.19
N LEU A 125 -1.83 -8.95 -10.19
CA LEU A 125 -2.37 -10.07 -10.94
C LEU A 125 -3.77 -10.46 -10.41
N LEU A 126 -3.94 -10.50 -9.08
CA LEU A 126 -5.23 -10.72 -8.44
C LEU A 126 -6.25 -9.63 -8.80
N SER A 127 -5.85 -8.36 -8.81
CA SER A 127 -6.73 -7.26 -9.22
C SER A 127 -7.19 -7.43 -10.67
N MET A 128 -6.28 -7.80 -11.57
CA MET A 128 -6.64 -8.11 -12.95
C MET A 128 -7.65 -9.27 -13.04
N TYR A 129 -7.38 -10.35 -12.32
CA TYR A 129 -8.19 -11.57 -12.34
C TYR A 129 -9.61 -11.32 -11.80
N ASN A 130 -9.71 -10.63 -10.67
CA ASN A 130 -10.99 -10.42 -9.98
C ASN A 130 -11.83 -9.29 -10.60
N TYR A 131 -11.20 -8.20 -11.04
CA TYR A 131 -11.91 -7.00 -11.51
C TYR A 131 -11.91 -6.83 -13.03
N GLN A 132 -11.35 -7.81 -13.76
CA GLN A 132 -11.25 -7.79 -15.22
C GLN A 132 -10.59 -6.51 -15.77
N THR A 133 -9.57 -5.97 -15.09
CA THR A 133 -8.81 -4.80 -15.56
C THR A 133 -8.45 -4.94 -17.03
N ASN A 134 -9.00 -4.07 -17.88
CA ASN A 134 -9.02 -4.32 -19.32
C ASN A 134 -7.78 -3.84 -20.07
N SER A 135 -6.97 -2.97 -19.46
CA SER A 135 -5.82 -2.39 -20.15
C SER A 135 -4.72 -1.97 -19.19
N PHE A 136 -3.62 -2.73 -19.15
CA PHE A 136 -2.33 -2.24 -18.66
C PHE A 136 -1.54 -1.56 -19.78
N PRO A 137 -0.85 -0.43 -19.54
CA PRO A 137 0.09 0.13 -20.50
C PRO A 137 1.21 -0.85 -20.84
N THR A 138 1.68 -0.89 -22.10
CA THR A 138 2.70 -1.85 -22.56
C THR A 138 3.98 -1.83 -21.72
N ALA A 139 4.45 -0.65 -21.30
CA ALA A 139 5.65 -0.57 -20.47
C ALA A 139 5.41 -1.10 -19.04
N PHE A 140 4.20 -0.96 -18.51
CA PHE A 140 3.84 -1.58 -17.23
C PHE A 140 3.64 -3.09 -17.38
N GLN A 141 3.07 -3.57 -18.49
CA GLN A 141 3.01 -5.00 -18.79
C GLN A 141 4.40 -5.63 -18.81
N LYS A 142 5.35 -4.98 -19.52
CA LYS A 142 6.75 -5.41 -19.52
C LYS A 142 7.33 -5.44 -18.11
N LEU A 143 7.06 -4.43 -17.30
CA LEU A 143 7.54 -4.39 -15.92
C LEU A 143 6.99 -5.54 -15.08
N ILE A 144 5.71 -5.91 -15.25
CA ILE A 144 5.10 -7.07 -14.59
C ILE A 144 5.83 -8.36 -15.00
N VAL A 145 6.09 -8.56 -16.30
CA VAL A 145 6.82 -9.72 -16.82
C VAL A 145 8.26 -9.78 -16.29
N ASP A 146 8.99 -8.67 -16.37
CA ASP A 146 10.37 -8.56 -15.88
C ASP A 146 10.43 -8.86 -14.37
N SER A 147 9.46 -8.33 -13.61
CA SER A 147 9.35 -8.58 -12.17
C SER A 147 9.05 -10.04 -11.86
N TYR A 148 8.05 -10.63 -12.52
CA TYR A 148 7.69 -12.05 -12.36
C TYR A 148 8.89 -12.96 -12.65
N ASN A 149 9.61 -12.72 -13.75
CA ASN A 149 10.75 -13.53 -14.15
C ASN A 149 11.92 -13.49 -13.15
N ASN A 150 12.05 -12.41 -12.39
CA ASN A 150 13.10 -12.25 -11.38
C ASN A 150 12.74 -12.85 -10.00
N MET A 151 11.52 -13.37 -9.82
CA MET A 151 11.09 -13.94 -8.54
C MET A 151 11.71 -15.33 -8.26
N PRO A 152 11.78 -15.72 -6.98
CA PRO A 152 12.06 -17.11 -6.61
C PRO A 152 11.08 -18.07 -7.28
N GLU A 153 11.56 -19.23 -7.75
CA GLU A 153 10.74 -20.23 -8.45
C GLU A 153 9.56 -20.74 -7.61
N GLU A 154 9.75 -20.87 -6.29
CA GLU A 154 8.70 -21.20 -5.34
C GLU A 154 7.55 -20.19 -5.36
N LYS A 155 7.85 -18.90 -5.54
CA LYS A 155 6.85 -17.84 -5.65
C LYS A 155 6.17 -17.85 -7.01
N LYS A 156 6.91 -17.98 -8.10
CA LYS A 156 6.31 -18.13 -9.44
C LYS A 156 5.29 -19.26 -9.48
N ALA A 157 5.59 -20.39 -8.86
CA ALA A 157 4.69 -21.53 -8.81
C ALA A 157 3.35 -21.21 -8.12
N GLU A 158 3.35 -20.40 -7.05
CA GLU A 158 2.15 -20.04 -6.28
C GLU A 158 1.10 -19.27 -7.11
N PHE A 159 1.52 -18.48 -8.10
CA PHE A 159 0.63 -17.63 -8.91
C PHE A 159 0.81 -17.79 -10.42
N SER A 160 1.37 -18.92 -10.86
CA SER A 160 1.61 -19.24 -12.27
C SER A 160 0.35 -19.17 -13.13
N ASP A 161 -0.77 -19.72 -12.66
CA ASP A 161 -2.06 -19.68 -13.39
C ASP A 161 -2.51 -18.24 -13.67
N MET A 162 -2.39 -17.33 -12.69
CA MET A 162 -2.77 -15.92 -12.86
C MET A 162 -1.82 -15.20 -13.84
N PHE A 163 -0.54 -15.53 -13.80
CA PHE A 163 0.44 -14.98 -14.73
C PHE A 163 0.25 -15.50 -16.17
N ASP A 164 -0.13 -16.76 -16.34
CA ASP A 164 -0.46 -17.36 -17.63
C ASP A 164 -1.71 -16.68 -18.23
N ASP A 165 -2.74 -16.45 -17.43
CA ASP A 165 -3.93 -15.69 -17.84
C ASP A 165 -3.59 -14.25 -18.24
N PHE A 166 -2.71 -13.59 -17.47
CA PHE A 166 -2.19 -12.27 -17.81
C PHE A 166 -1.45 -12.29 -19.16
N SER A 167 -0.50 -13.20 -19.33
CA SER A 167 0.32 -13.30 -20.54
C SER A 167 -0.53 -13.59 -21.77
N LYS A 168 -1.51 -14.50 -21.64
CA LYS A 168 -2.47 -14.81 -22.70
C LYS A 168 -3.37 -13.63 -23.05
N LYS A 169 -3.86 -12.88 -22.05
CA LYS A 169 -4.71 -11.70 -22.27
C LYS A 169 -3.97 -10.62 -23.07
N TYR A 170 -2.68 -10.43 -22.81
CA TYR A 170 -1.87 -9.37 -23.41
C TYR A 170 -0.96 -9.83 -24.56
N GLN A 171 -1.00 -11.11 -24.94
CA GLN A 171 -0.20 -11.70 -26.02
C GLN A 171 1.32 -11.53 -25.81
N LEU A 172 1.77 -11.79 -24.57
CA LEU A 172 3.16 -11.67 -24.10
C LEU A 172 3.90 -13.01 -24.13
#